data_AF-A0A537ZZK0-F1
#
_entry.id   AF-A0A537ZZK0-F1
#
_cell.length_a   1.000
_cell.length_b   1.000
_cell.length_c   1.000
_cell.angle_alpha   90.00
_cell.angle_beta   90.00
_cell.angle_gamma   90.00
#
_symmetry.space_group_name_H-M   'P 1'
#
loop_
_entity.id
_entity.type
_entity.pdbx_description
1 polymer ?
#
loop_
_entity_poly.entity_id
_entity_poly.type
_entity_poly.pdbx_seq_one_letter_code
_entity_poly.pdbx_strand_id
1 'polypeptide(L)'
;MCAALVSCAFAGSAGAAGWVIKGRGFGHGVGMSQYGAYGYAKHGRGYRSILTHYYRHTRIGEASGQIRVLLESGVGSVGFSGARSACGKRLRKGREYGFADAGSKVVLRNARGHRIASCGKSGTAKSGSGIHVNGKSTYRGRLVAKETGGLLVVNKVGLDDYARGVVANEMSSSWPKNALRAQAVATRSYALSAGGGRGFDVYDDTRSQVYGGKASETKATDRAVNSTSDEVLRYHKHVITAFFFSTSGGQTESVQYAFGSSPVPYLVSVRDPYDDVSPFHTWKVRYSQREMQSRLHGLFSGRLKKIRVTKTGESPRIVQAKVIGSRGSSRTSGSTLQRRLDLMSTWARFRRR
;
A
#
# COMPACT_ATOMS: atom_id res chain seq x y z
N MET A 1 -4.10 3.18 -1.24
CA MET A 1 -5.15 4.00 -0.59
C MET A 1 -6.17 3.01 -0.05
N CYS A 2 -6.02 2.65 1.23
CA CYS A 2 -6.98 1.82 1.95
C CYS A 2 -8.34 2.52 1.99
N ALA A 3 -9.41 1.74 1.99
CA ALA A 3 -10.77 2.20 2.24
C ALA A 3 -10.98 2.56 3.73
N ALA A 4 -10.10 3.40 4.29
CA ALA A 4 -10.52 4.26 5.38
C ALA A 4 -11.49 5.27 4.77
N LEU A 5 -12.68 5.40 5.36
CA LEU A 5 -13.68 6.42 5.03
C LEU A 5 -13.09 7.81 5.29
N VAL A 6 -12.21 8.27 4.40
CA VAL A 6 -11.91 9.68 4.26
C VAL A 6 -13.10 10.23 3.48
N SER A 7 -14.06 10.76 4.21
CA SER A 7 -15.02 11.70 3.65
C SER A 7 -14.25 12.96 3.26
N CYS A 8 -13.53 12.89 2.13
CA CYS A 8 -13.03 14.08 1.47
C CYS A 8 -14.25 14.73 0.82
N ALA A 9 -14.94 15.56 1.59
CA ALA A 9 -15.75 16.62 1.02
C ALA A 9 -14.80 17.50 0.20
N PHE A 10 -14.77 17.27 -1.12
CA PHE A 10 -14.06 18.13 -2.05
C PHE A 10 -14.77 19.49 -2.05
N ALA A 11 -14.29 20.41 -1.22
CA ALA A 11 -14.68 21.81 -1.28
C ALA A 11 -14.09 22.44 -2.54
N GLY A 12 -14.79 22.27 -3.67
CA GLY A 12 -14.57 23.11 -4.84
C GLY A 12 -15.08 24.51 -4.53
N SER A 13 -14.25 25.53 -4.72
CA SER A 13 -14.67 26.93 -4.53
C SER A 13 -15.76 27.31 -5.54
N ALA A 14 -16.66 28.21 -5.14
CA ALA A 14 -17.85 28.65 -5.86
C ALA A 14 -17.56 29.54 -7.10
N GLY A 15 -16.66 29.10 -7.98
CA GLY A 15 -16.53 29.62 -9.34
C GLY A 15 -17.30 28.74 -10.33
N ALA A 16 -17.83 29.31 -11.41
CA ALA A 16 -18.46 28.52 -12.48
C ALA A 16 -17.50 27.43 -12.98
N ALA A 17 -17.91 26.16 -12.87
CA ALA A 17 -17.06 25.01 -13.21
C ALA A 17 -16.69 25.01 -14.70
N GLY A 18 -15.45 25.38 -15.02
CA GLY A 18 -14.91 25.40 -16.37
C GLY A 18 -14.49 24.03 -16.91
N TRP A 19 -14.35 23.03 -16.03
CA TRP A 19 -13.99 21.66 -16.40
C TRP A 19 -14.81 20.63 -15.64
N VAL A 20 -15.17 19.57 -16.35
CA VAL A 20 -15.75 18.35 -15.79
C VAL A 20 -14.85 17.19 -16.17
N ILE A 21 -14.33 16.50 -15.17
CA ILE A 21 -13.54 15.29 -15.35
C ILE A 21 -14.39 14.12 -14.88
N LYS A 22 -14.59 13.13 -15.75
CA LYS A 22 -15.25 11.87 -15.42
C LYS A 22 -14.22 10.76 -15.46
N GLY A 23 -14.24 9.86 -14.50
CA GLY A 23 -13.34 8.72 -14.50
C GLY A 23 -13.94 7.48 -13.86
N ARG A 24 -13.13 6.43 -13.81
CA ARG A 24 -13.52 5.10 -13.33
C ARG A 24 -12.43 4.48 -12.47
N GLY A 25 -12.83 3.69 -11.49
CA GLY A 25 -11.91 2.99 -10.58
C GLY A 25 -11.10 3.90 -9.66
N PHE A 26 -10.36 3.28 -8.75
CA PHE A 26 -9.55 3.92 -7.73
C PHE A 26 -8.27 3.13 -7.47
N GLY A 27 -7.12 3.78 -7.67
CA GLY A 27 -5.80 3.16 -7.56
C GLY A 27 -5.12 2.88 -8.90
N HIS A 28 -4.01 2.15 -8.85
CA HIS A 28 -3.10 2.02 -9.99
C HIS A 28 -3.55 1.03 -11.08
N GLY A 29 -4.52 0.16 -10.79
CA GLY A 29 -5.12 -0.71 -11.81
C GLY A 29 -4.49 -2.09 -12.01
N VAL A 30 -3.39 -2.42 -11.35
CA VAL A 30 -2.61 -3.65 -11.64
C VAL A 30 -2.89 -4.73 -10.61
N GLY A 31 -3.08 -5.98 -11.05
CA GLY A 31 -3.34 -7.11 -10.17
C GLY A 31 -4.76 -7.11 -9.60
N MET A 32 -4.93 -7.48 -8.32
CA MET A 32 -6.26 -7.72 -7.75
C MET A 32 -6.99 -6.42 -7.38
N SER A 33 -8.22 -6.22 -7.90
CA SER A 33 -9.14 -5.21 -7.37
C SER A 33 -9.78 -5.72 -6.09
N GLN A 34 -9.72 -4.93 -5.01
CA GLN A 34 -10.34 -5.27 -3.73
C GLN A 34 -11.86 -5.33 -3.85
N TYR A 35 -12.49 -4.31 -4.45
CA TYR A 35 -13.93 -4.32 -4.69
C TYR A 35 -14.35 -5.36 -5.74
N GLY A 36 -13.53 -5.63 -6.75
CA GLY A 36 -13.80 -6.74 -7.66
C GLY A 36 -13.71 -8.10 -6.94
N ALA A 37 -12.75 -8.31 -6.05
CA ALA A 37 -12.65 -9.51 -5.20
C ALA A 37 -13.86 -9.64 -4.26
N TYR A 38 -14.33 -8.53 -3.68
CA TYR A 38 -15.59 -8.48 -2.95
C TYR A 38 -16.76 -8.93 -3.82
N GLY A 39 -16.88 -8.38 -5.03
CA GLY A 39 -17.94 -8.69 -5.98
C GLY A 39 -17.93 -10.17 -6.38
N TYR A 40 -16.78 -10.69 -6.80
CA TYR A 40 -16.63 -12.12 -7.11
C TYR A 40 -17.02 -13.01 -5.91
N ALA A 41 -16.61 -12.64 -4.69
CA ALA A 41 -16.96 -13.41 -3.50
C ALA A 41 -18.47 -13.35 -3.19
N LYS A 42 -19.14 -12.22 -3.44
CA LYS A 42 -20.61 -12.10 -3.36
C LYS A 42 -21.32 -12.97 -4.40
N HIS A 43 -20.71 -13.17 -5.56
CA HIS A 43 -21.18 -14.09 -6.61
C HIS A 43 -20.68 -15.54 -6.42
N GLY A 44 -20.35 -15.93 -5.18
CA GLY A 44 -20.03 -17.31 -4.83
C GLY A 44 -18.65 -17.81 -5.25
N ARG A 45 -17.78 -16.98 -5.83
CA ARG A 45 -16.43 -17.44 -6.20
C ARG A 45 -15.57 -17.72 -4.96
N GLY A 46 -14.84 -18.84 -5.02
CA GLY A 46 -13.79 -19.19 -4.06
C GLY A 46 -12.57 -18.28 -4.20
N TYR A 47 -11.84 -18.05 -3.10
CA TYR A 47 -10.68 -17.17 -3.08
C TYR A 47 -9.57 -17.58 -4.06
N ARG A 48 -9.39 -18.89 -4.29
CA ARG A 48 -8.44 -19.42 -5.28
C ARG A 48 -8.78 -18.97 -6.69
N SER A 49 -10.06 -19.08 -7.06
CA SER A 49 -10.57 -18.62 -8.36
C SER A 49 -10.47 -17.11 -8.53
N ILE A 50 -10.70 -16.34 -7.45
CA ILE A 50 -10.50 -14.89 -7.44
C ILE A 50 -9.03 -14.57 -7.75
N LEU A 51 -8.09 -15.21 -7.05
CA LEU A 51 -6.67 -14.95 -7.24
C LEU A 51 -6.18 -15.33 -8.64
N THR A 52 -6.55 -16.51 -9.15
CA THR A 52 -6.12 -16.95 -10.48
C THR A 52 -6.77 -16.16 -11.62
N HIS A 53 -7.91 -15.50 -11.36
CA HIS A 53 -8.50 -14.53 -12.28
C HIS A 53 -7.61 -13.28 -12.42
N TYR A 54 -7.19 -12.70 -11.30
CA TYR A 54 -6.37 -11.47 -11.30
C TYR A 54 -4.90 -11.69 -11.59
N TYR A 55 -4.36 -12.84 -11.19
CA TYR A 55 -2.97 -13.22 -11.38
C TYR A 55 -2.90 -14.44 -12.29
N ARG A 56 -3.08 -14.22 -13.59
CA ARG A 56 -3.14 -15.30 -14.58
C ARG A 56 -1.86 -16.15 -14.59
N HIS A 57 -2.00 -17.43 -14.94
CA HIS A 57 -0.88 -18.38 -15.04
C HIS A 57 -0.14 -18.63 -13.71
N THR A 58 -0.73 -18.23 -12.59
CA THR A 58 -0.18 -18.50 -11.26
C THR A 58 -0.90 -19.69 -10.61
N ARG A 59 -0.26 -20.25 -9.60
CA ARG A 59 -0.86 -21.24 -8.71
C ARG A 59 -0.64 -20.85 -7.27
N ILE A 60 -1.47 -21.37 -6.39
CA ILE A 60 -1.20 -21.31 -4.96
C ILE A 60 -0.08 -22.30 -4.64
N GLY A 61 0.90 -21.83 -3.88
CA GLY A 61 1.87 -22.67 -3.22
C GLY A 61 2.07 -22.17 -1.79
N GLU A 62 3.07 -22.72 -1.12
CA GLU A 62 3.37 -22.37 0.27
C GLU A 62 4.70 -21.62 0.36
N ALA A 63 4.77 -20.68 1.28
CA ALA A 63 6.01 -20.05 1.70
C ALA A 63 5.85 -19.55 3.13
N SER A 64 6.82 -19.88 3.97
CA SER A 64 6.95 -19.33 5.31
C SER A 64 8.16 -18.39 5.37
N GLY A 65 8.22 -17.56 6.41
CA GLY A 65 9.34 -16.65 6.58
C GLY A 65 9.08 -15.53 7.56
N GLN A 66 10.04 -14.62 7.63
CA GLN A 66 9.92 -13.38 8.38
C GLN A 66 10.05 -12.19 7.45
N ILE A 67 9.26 -11.16 7.71
CA ILE A 67 9.31 -9.87 7.04
C ILE A 67 9.91 -8.85 7.99
N ARG A 68 10.74 -7.96 7.46
CA ARG A 68 11.29 -6.79 8.16
C ARG A 68 10.55 -5.56 7.66
N VAL A 69 9.62 -5.06 8.47
CA VAL A 69 8.88 -3.84 8.17
C VAL A 69 9.64 -2.65 8.70
N LEU A 70 9.95 -1.66 7.85
CA LEU A 70 10.54 -0.41 8.28
C LEU A 70 9.51 0.39 9.08
N LEU A 71 9.86 0.77 10.31
CA LEU A 71 9.05 1.65 11.15
C LEU A 71 9.61 3.08 11.14
N GLU A 72 10.90 3.25 11.40
CA GLU A 72 11.55 4.56 11.44
C GLU A 72 12.96 4.47 10.84
N SER A 73 13.47 5.58 10.29
CA SER A 73 14.82 5.64 9.71
C SER A 73 15.50 6.97 10.04
N GLY A 74 16.78 6.92 10.40
CA GLY A 74 17.59 8.10 10.68
C GLY A 74 17.26 8.78 12.02
N VAL A 75 16.60 8.08 12.94
CA VAL A 75 16.19 8.65 14.24
C VAL A 75 17.27 8.46 15.31
N GLY A 76 17.42 9.41 16.23
CA GLY A 76 18.39 9.30 17.33
C GLY A 76 17.96 8.32 18.43
N SER A 77 16.66 8.09 18.60
CA SER A 77 16.16 7.11 19.56
C SER A 77 14.75 6.63 19.22
N VAL A 78 14.36 5.48 19.77
CA VAL A 78 12.99 4.94 19.70
C VAL A 78 12.60 4.34 21.05
N GLY A 79 11.51 4.84 21.63
CA GLY A 79 10.92 4.32 22.86
C GLY A 79 9.99 3.13 22.59
N PHE A 80 10.00 2.17 23.50
CA PHE A 80 9.14 1.00 23.44
C PHE A 80 8.80 0.43 24.82
N SER A 81 7.69 -0.29 24.90
CA SER A 81 7.25 -1.01 26.09
C SER A 81 6.68 -2.40 25.75
N GLY A 82 6.43 -3.23 26.77
CA GLY A 82 5.88 -4.58 26.61
C GLY A 82 6.90 -5.66 26.21
N ALA A 83 8.17 -5.30 25.97
CA ALA A 83 9.25 -6.25 25.77
C ALA A 83 9.64 -6.97 27.07
N ARG A 84 9.96 -8.27 26.98
CA ARG A 84 10.44 -9.10 28.10
C ARG A 84 11.96 -9.13 28.20
N SER A 85 12.64 -8.89 27.09
CA SER A 85 14.10 -8.83 27.02
C SER A 85 14.55 -7.90 25.91
N ALA A 86 15.65 -7.19 26.11
CA ALA A 86 16.37 -6.48 25.05
C ALA A 86 17.88 -6.50 25.29
N CYS A 87 18.66 -6.66 24.21
CA CYS A 87 20.13 -6.66 24.24
C CYS A 87 20.73 -7.57 25.33
N GLY A 88 20.20 -8.80 25.44
CA GLY A 88 20.65 -9.79 26.44
C GLY A 88 20.19 -9.52 27.88
N LYS A 89 19.45 -8.44 28.15
CA LYS A 89 18.91 -8.11 29.48
C LYS A 89 17.44 -8.45 29.59
N ARG A 90 17.03 -8.97 30.75
CA ARG A 90 15.62 -9.14 31.12
C ARG A 90 15.03 -7.77 31.49
N LEU A 91 13.85 -7.50 30.97
CA LEU A 91 13.14 -6.24 31.20
C LEU A 91 11.96 -6.45 32.15
N ARG A 92 11.64 -5.42 32.93
CA ARG A 92 10.48 -5.42 33.81
C ARG A 92 9.23 -5.08 33.00
N LYS A 93 8.17 -5.90 33.15
CA LYS A 93 6.88 -5.66 32.48
C LYS A 93 6.29 -4.32 32.91
N GLY A 94 5.61 -3.63 32.00
CA GLY A 94 4.96 -2.32 32.26
C GLY A 94 5.93 -1.14 32.36
N ARG A 95 7.23 -1.36 32.20
CA ARG A 95 8.22 -0.28 32.10
C ARG A 95 8.52 0.05 30.65
N GLU A 96 8.87 1.31 30.44
CA GLU A 96 9.33 1.82 29.17
C GLU A 96 10.86 1.78 29.08
N TYR A 97 11.33 1.47 27.88
CA TYR A 97 12.72 1.36 27.50
C TYR A 97 12.92 2.03 26.15
N GLY A 98 14.16 2.33 25.78
CA GLY A 98 14.45 2.90 24.47
C GLY A 98 15.72 2.35 23.87
N PHE A 99 15.73 2.21 22.55
CA PHE A 99 16.98 2.15 21.81
C PHE A 99 17.41 3.57 21.49
N ALA A 100 18.69 3.87 21.70
CA ALA A 100 19.28 5.14 21.31
C ALA A 100 20.54 4.89 20.49
N ASP A 101 20.77 5.76 19.51
CA ASP A 101 22.04 5.86 18.82
C ASP A 101 23.10 6.42 19.78
N ALA A 102 24.27 5.81 19.76
CA ALA A 102 25.47 6.24 20.48
C ALA A 102 26.64 6.34 19.49
N GLY A 103 26.37 6.96 18.33
CA GLY A 103 27.31 7.25 17.25
C GLY A 103 27.61 6.05 16.36
N SER A 104 28.15 4.97 16.94
CA SER A 104 28.52 3.76 16.18
C SER A 104 27.89 2.48 16.74
N LYS A 105 27.04 2.61 17.77
CA LYS A 105 26.42 1.50 18.49
C LYS A 105 25.00 1.87 18.91
N VAL A 106 24.16 0.86 19.03
CA VAL A 106 22.86 0.96 19.69
C VAL A 106 23.05 0.72 21.19
N VAL A 107 22.44 1.55 22.02
CA VAL A 107 22.35 1.35 23.47
C VAL A 107 20.91 1.18 23.91
N LEU A 108 20.70 0.38 24.95
CA LEU A 108 19.42 0.24 25.62
C LEU A 108 19.38 1.22 26.80
N ARG A 109 18.33 2.04 26.89
CA ARG A 109 18.09 2.98 27.98
C ARG A 109 16.76 2.69 28.69
N ASN A 110 16.66 3.12 29.95
CA ASN A 110 15.37 3.15 30.67
C ASN A 110 14.62 4.46 30.37
N ALA A 111 13.39 4.59 30.89
CA ALA A 111 12.56 5.79 30.77
C ALA A 111 13.21 7.09 31.30
N ARG A 112 14.19 7.01 32.21
CA ARG A 112 14.94 8.17 32.74
C ARG A 112 16.16 8.52 31.89
N GLY A 113 16.36 7.83 30.76
CA GLY A 113 17.52 8.01 29.88
C GLY A 113 18.80 7.32 30.33
N HIS A 114 18.80 6.62 31.48
CA HIS A 114 20.00 5.90 31.96
C HIS A 114 20.27 4.68 31.09
N ARG A 115 21.55 4.49 30.72
CA ARG A 115 22.01 3.34 29.95
C ARG A 115 21.95 2.05 30.78
N ILE A 116 21.29 1.04 30.23
CA ILE A 116 21.17 -0.31 30.80
C ILE A 116 22.17 -1.28 30.17
N ALA A 117 22.36 -1.19 28.85
CA ALA A 117 23.24 -2.08 28.10
C ALA A 117 23.77 -1.44 26.82
N SER A 118 24.92 -1.91 26.32
CA SER A 118 25.30 -1.72 24.91
C SER A 118 24.83 -2.92 24.11
N CYS A 119 24.28 -2.67 22.94
CA CYS A 119 23.74 -3.69 22.05
C CYS A 119 24.68 -3.98 20.85
N GLY A 120 25.82 -3.30 20.75
CA GLY A 120 26.66 -3.34 19.56
C GLY A 120 26.00 -2.64 18.37
N LYS A 121 26.17 -3.16 17.15
CA LYS A 121 25.60 -2.56 15.92
C LYS A 121 24.08 -2.70 15.79
N SER A 122 23.44 -3.57 16.59
CA SER A 122 21.99 -3.73 16.56
C SER A 122 21.40 -4.14 17.89
N GLY A 123 20.37 -3.42 18.34
CA GLY A 123 19.54 -3.78 19.48
C GLY A 123 18.32 -4.58 19.05
N THR A 124 17.99 -5.63 19.78
CA THR A 124 16.75 -6.41 19.56
C THR A 124 15.96 -6.51 20.85
N ALA A 125 14.69 -6.11 20.80
CA ALA A 125 13.71 -6.32 21.85
C ALA A 125 12.73 -7.43 21.45
N LYS A 126 12.41 -8.31 22.40
CA LYS A 126 11.55 -9.50 22.20
C LYS A 126 10.37 -9.46 23.17
N SER A 127 9.19 -9.86 22.69
CA SER A 127 8.00 -10.07 23.51
C SER A 127 7.22 -11.28 23.01
N GLY A 128 6.46 -11.93 23.90
CA GLY A 128 5.47 -12.94 23.53
C GLY A 128 4.07 -12.38 23.28
N SER A 129 3.78 -11.15 23.74
CA SER A 129 2.44 -10.55 23.70
C SER A 129 2.34 -9.32 22.78
N GLY A 130 3.47 -8.84 22.27
CA GLY A 130 3.61 -7.65 21.44
C GLY A 130 4.49 -6.58 22.10
N ILE A 131 5.03 -5.68 21.29
CA ILE A 131 5.88 -4.55 21.69
C ILE A 131 5.19 -3.27 21.23
N HIS A 132 4.84 -2.39 22.17
CA HIS A 132 4.34 -1.06 21.83
C HIS A 132 5.52 -0.15 21.51
N VAL A 133 5.47 0.52 20.36
CA VAL A 133 6.47 1.50 19.92
C VAL A 133 5.84 2.88 20.02
N ASN A 134 6.50 3.79 20.74
CA ASN A 134 5.97 5.13 21.01
C ASN A 134 5.71 5.89 19.71
N GLY A 135 4.58 6.61 19.67
CA GLY A 135 4.15 7.35 18.47
C GLY A 135 3.70 6.46 17.30
N LYS A 136 3.68 5.13 17.48
CA LYS A 136 3.20 4.17 16.49
C LYS A 136 2.16 3.22 17.11
N SER A 137 2.37 1.91 16.97
CA SER A 137 1.42 0.86 17.33
C SER A 137 2.07 -0.22 18.22
N THR A 138 1.29 -1.22 18.58
CA THR A 138 1.79 -2.47 19.15
C THR A 138 2.05 -3.48 18.04
N TYR A 139 3.25 -4.05 18.00
CA TYR A 139 3.67 -4.99 16.96
C TYR A 139 3.95 -6.37 17.52
N ARG A 140 3.63 -7.41 16.73
CA ARG A 140 4.06 -8.78 16.99
C ARG A 140 5.53 -8.97 16.62
N GLY A 141 6.10 -10.12 16.98
CA GLY A 141 7.49 -10.44 16.68
C GLY A 141 8.50 -9.64 17.52
N ARG A 142 9.51 -9.09 16.84
CA ARG A 142 10.65 -8.41 17.48
C ARG A 142 10.79 -6.98 16.96
N LEU A 143 11.23 -6.09 17.83
CA LEU A 143 11.68 -4.75 17.44
C LEU A 143 13.20 -4.79 17.32
N VAL A 144 13.73 -4.33 16.20
CA VAL A 144 15.17 -4.30 15.92
C VAL A 144 15.56 -2.87 15.56
N ALA A 145 16.51 -2.30 16.28
CA ALA A 145 17.17 -1.05 15.89
C ALA A 145 18.58 -1.38 15.38
N LYS A 146 18.97 -0.79 14.25
CA LYS A 146 20.31 -0.92 13.66
C LYS A 146 20.93 0.45 13.53
N GLU A 147 22.22 0.55 13.79
CA GLU A 147 22.98 1.78 13.56
C GLU A 147 23.39 1.87 12.08
N THR A 148 23.02 2.96 11.42
CA THR A 148 23.29 3.24 10.00
C THR A 148 23.54 4.74 9.73
N GLY A 149 24.21 5.45 10.64
CA GLY A 149 24.29 6.93 10.66
C GLY A 149 23.06 7.57 11.33
N GLY A 150 22.56 6.93 12.38
CA GLY A 150 21.22 7.08 12.95
C GLY A 150 20.53 5.72 13.02
N LEU A 151 19.43 5.59 13.77
CA LEU A 151 18.74 4.32 13.92
C LEU A 151 17.83 4.02 12.73
N LEU A 152 18.03 2.84 12.13
CA LEU A 152 17.04 2.14 11.31
C LEU A 152 16.25 1.19 12.20
N VAL A 153 14.97 1.49 12.41
CA VAL A 153 14.08 0.74 13.30
C VAL A 153 13.14 -0.12 12.46
N VAL A 154 13.22 -1.43 12.66
CA VAL A 154 12.42 -2.41 11.91
C VAL A 154 11.65 -3.33 12.85
N ASN A 155 10.42 -3.66 12.46
CA ASN A 155 9.68 -4.76 13.05
C ASN A 155 10.00 -6.05 12.27
N LYS A 156 10.64 -7.02 12.94
CA LYS A 156 10.88 -8.36 12.40
C LYS A 156 9.76 -9.30 12.86
N VAL A 157 8.89 -9.69 11.95
CA VAL A 157 7.63 -10.38 12.24
C VAL A 157 7.44 -11.60 11.32
N GLY A 158 6.75 -12.63 11.79
CA GLY A 158 6.40 -13.78 10.94
C GLY A 158 5.41 -13.38 9.84
N LEU A 159 5.43 -14.10 8.72
CA LEU A 159 4.63 -13.75 7.54
C LEU A 159 3.11 -13.69 7.83
N ASP A 160 2.58 -14.64 8.60
CA ASP A 160 1.16 -14.65 9.00
C ASP A 160 0.82 -13.52 9.96
N ASP A 161 1.66 -13.26 10.96
CA ASP A 161 1.48 -12.15 11.90
C ASP A 161 1.54 -10.80 11.17
N TYR A 162 2.40 -10.67 10.15
CA TYR A 162 2.44 -9.52 9.27
C TYR A 162 1.12 -9.36 8.51
N ALA A 163 0.63 -10.44 7.90
CA ALA A 163 -0.63 -10.43 7.16
C ALA A 163 -1.82 -10.01 8.03
N ARG A 164 -1.88 -10.42 9.31
CA ARG A 164 -2.93 -9.96 10.26
C ARG A 164 -2.91 -8.45 10.45
N GLY A 165 -1.72 -7.85 10.58
CA GLY A 165 -1.55 -6.41 10.74
C GLY A 165 -1.76 -5.60 9.46
N VAL A 166 -1.88 -6.24 8.29
CA VAL A 166 -2.14 -5.57 7.00
C VAL A 166 -3.61 -5.73 6.57
N VAL A 167 -4.13 -6.96 6.54
CA VAL A 167 -5.43 -7.26 5.89
C VAL A 167 -6.56 -6.41 6.47
N ALA A 168 -6.56 -6.17 7.79
CA ALA A 168 -7.57 -5.36 8.45
C ALA A 168 -7.50 -3.87 8.14
N ASN A 169 -6.35 -3.36 7.70
CA ASN A 169 -6.24 -1.99 7.21
C ASN A 169 -6.59 -1.89 5.73
N GLU A 170 -6.40 -2.96 4.96
CA GLU A 170 -6.64 -2.97 3.51
C GLU A 170 -8.12 -3.22 3.15
N MET A 171 -8.81 -4.08 3.89
CA MET A 171 -10.21 -4.44 3.64
C MET A 171 -11.03 -4.43 4.92
N SER A 172 -12.29 -3.99 4.82
CA SER A 172 -13.21 -4.04 5.95
C SER A 172 -13.43 -5.48 6.41
N SER A 173 -13.40 -5.67 7.74
CA SER A 173 -13.60 -6.98 8.39
C SER A 173 -14.98 -7.59 8.14
N SER A 174 -15.97 -6.79 7.70
CA SER A 174 -17.32 -7.24 7.33
C SER A 174 -17.43 -7.80 5.91
N TRP A 175 -16.36 -7.70 5.11
CA TRP A 175 -16.39 -8.18 3.73
C TRP A 175 -16.43 -9.70 3.63
N PRO A 176 -16.89 -10.27 2.50
CA PRO A 176 -17.01 -11.71 2.31
C PRO A 176 -15.71 -12.45 2.61
N LYS A 177 -15.84 -13.60 3.27
CA LYS A 177 -14.70 -14.45 3.70
C LYS A 177 -13.71 -14.74 2.56
N ASN A 178 -14.19 -15.04 1.36
CA ASN A 178 -13.31 -15.36 0.23
C ASN A 178 -12.55 -14.13 -0.29
N ALA A 179 -13.10 -12.94 -0.17
CA ALA A 179 -12.39 -11.70 -0.51
C ALA A 179 -11.25 -11.46 0.50
N LEU A 180 -11.52 -11.62 1.81
CA LEU A 180 -10.50 -11.51 2.87
C LEU A 180 -9.39 -12.56 2.72
N ARG A 181 -9.75 -13.80 2.35
CA ARG A 181 -8.79 -14.88 2.08
C ARG A 181 -7.90 -14.57 0.88
N ALA A 182 -8.48 -14.07 -0.21
CA ALA A 182 -7.71 -13.65 -1.39
C ALA A 182 -6.71 -12.55 -1.01
N GLN A 183 -7.15 -11.55 -0.25
CA GLN A 183 -6.28 -10.49 0.24
C GLN A 183 -5.16 -11.01 1.12
N ALA A 184 -5.41 -11.95 2.04
CA ALA A 184 -4.36 -12.54 2.87
C ALA A 184 -3.25 -13.18 2.02
N VAL A 185 -3.62 -13.98 1.00
CA VAL A 185 -2.64 -14.62 0.10
C VAL A 185 -1.88 -13.59 -0.75
N ALA A 186 -2.58 -12.60 -1.31
CA ALA A 186 -1.95 -11.52 -2.08
C ALA A 186 -0.99 -10.69 -1.21
N THR A 187 -1.40 -10.37 0.02
CA THR A 187 -0.58 -9.65 1.01
C THR A 187 0.72 -10.37 1.29
N ARG A 188 0.69 -11.67 1.59
CA ARG A 188 1.90 -12.48 1.82
C ARG A 188 2.82 -12.54 0.60
N SER A 189 2.22 -12.77 -0.57
CA SER A 189 2.97 -12.88 -1.83
C SER A 189 3.72 -11.59 -2.16
N TYR A 190 3.03 -10.45 -2.04
CA TYR A 190 3.65 -9.15 -2.17
C TYR A 190 4.80 -8.96 -1.17
N ALA A 191 4.57 -9.25 0.12
CA ALA A 191 5.58 -9.05 1.16
C ALA A 191 6.89 -9.84 0.92
N LEU A 192 6.80 -11.07 0.42
CA LEU A 192 7.98 -11.90 0.11
C LEU A 192 8.69 -11.48 -1.18
N SER A 193 7.95 -10.93 -2.13
CA SER A 193 8.50 -10.47 -3.42
C SER A 193 9.00 -9.02 -3.39
N ALA A 194 8.62 -8.27 -2.35
CA ALA A 194 8.94 -6.87 -2.22
C ALA A 194 10.46 -6.69 -2.02
N GLY A 195 11.10 -6.04 -2.98
CA GLY A 195 12.54 -5.75 -2.96
C GLY A 195 12.88 -4.50 -2.16
N GLY A 196 12.59 -4.49 -0.85
CA GLY A 196 12.86 -3.36 0.05
C GLY A 196 14.31 -2.84 0.05
N GLY A 197 14.58 -1.81 0.85
CA GLY A 197 15.90 -1.17 0.93
C GLY A 197 16.94 -1.96 1.73
N ARG A 198 18.16 -1.40 1.87
CA ARG A 198 19.21 -1.99 2.72
C ARG A 198 18.72 -2.10 4.17
N GLY A 199 18.36 -3.32 4.58
CA GLY A 199 18.04 -3.65 5.97
C GLY A 199 16.58 -3.87 6.33
N PHE A 200 15.63 -3.69 5.38
CA PHE A 200 14.19 -3.93 5.51
C PHE A 200 13.59 -4.47 4.20
N ASP A 201 12.39 -5.04 4.26
CA ASP A 201 11.72 -5.68 3.10
C ASP A 201 10.54 -4.85 2.59
N VAL A 202 9.79 -4.18 3.48
CA VAL A 202 8.60 -3.38 3.16
C VAL A 202 8.50 -2.13 4.04
N TYR A 203 7.84 -1.09 3.55
CA TYR A 203 7.41 0.08 4.35
C TYR A 203 6.13 -0.24 5.13
N ASP A 204 5.86 0.49 6.23
CA ASP A 204 4.63 0.37 7.02
C ASP A 204 3.44 1.18 6.45
N ASP A 205 3.65 1.92 5.36
CA ASP A 205 2.67 2.82 4.74
C ASP A 205 2.36 2.46 3.28
N THR A 206 1.67 3.39 2.60
CA THR A 206 1.20 3.21 1.22
C THR A 206 2.30 3.03 0.15
N ARG A 207 3.59 3.21 0.50
CA ARG A 207 4.71 2.82 -0.37
C ARG A 207 4.81 1.30 -0.52
N SER A 208 4.29 0.55 0.45
CA SER A 208 4.15 -0.90 0.39
C SER A 208 2.72 -1.32 0.72
N GLN A 209 2.43 -1.57 2.01
CA GLN A 209 1.12 -1.98 2.51
C GLN A 209 0.91 -1.33 3.86
N VAL A 210 -0.31 -0.91 4.19
CA VAL A 210 -0.56 -0.25 5.47
C VAL A 210 -0.50 -1.28 6.60
N TYR A 211 0.61 -1.29 7.33
CA TYR A 211 0.89 -2.23 8.42
C TYR A 211 0.66 -1.57 9.78
N GLY A 212 -0.55 -1.71 10.30
CA GLY A 212 -0.93 -1.15 11.61
C GLY A 212 -0.55 -2.03 12.81
N GLY A 213 0.12 -3.16 12.58
CA GLY A 213 0.51 -4.10 13.61
C GLY A 213 -0.69 -4.76 14.31
N LYS A 214 -0.49 -5.16 15.57
CA LYS A 214 -1.45 -5.91 16.37
C LYS A 214 -2.73 -5.14 16.66
N ALA A 215 -2.67 -3.81 16.75
CA ALA A 215 -3.83 -2.98 17.08
C ALA A 215 -4.90 -2.99 15.98
N SER A 216 -4.53 -3.30 14.73
CA SER A 216 -5.46 -3.37 13.60
C SER A 216 -6.19 -4.73 13.50
N GLU A 217 -5.72 -5.76 14.19
CA GLU A 217 -6.22 -7.14 14.01
C GLU A 217 -7.71 -7.26 14.37
N THR A 218 -8.46 -8.02 13.57
CA THR A 218 -9.87 -8.34 13.85
C THR A 218 -10.10 -9.84 13.76
N LYS A 219 -11.08 -10.35 14.52
CA LYS A 219 -11.42 -11.78 14.49
C LYS A 219 -11.76 -12.29 13.07
N ALA A 220 -12.40 -11.47 12.24
CA ALA A 220 -12.79 -11.88 10.89
C ALA A 220 -11.59 -11.98 9.95
N THR A 221 -10.71 -10.98 9.95
CA THR A 221 -9.50 -10.97 9.12
C THR A 221 -8.50 -12.01 9.58
N ASP A 222 -8.34 -12.21 10.89
CA ASP A 222 -7.47 -13.24 11.46
C ASP A 222 -7.92 -14.65 11.07
N ARG A 223 -9.23 -14.92 11.06
CA ARG A 223 -9.76 -16.20 10.56
C ARG A 223 -9.44 -16.40 9.08
N ALA A 224 -9.48 -15.35 8.26
CA ALA A 224 -9.11 -15.44 6.85
C ALA A 224 -7.62 -15.78 6.71
N VAL A 225 -6.74 -15.03 7.39
CA VAL A 225 -5.29 -15.26 7.43
C VAL A 225 -4.96 -16.69 7.90
N ASN A 226 -5.52 -17.13 9.01
CA ASN A 226 -5.26 -18.48 9.54
C ASN A 226 -5.72 -19.58 8.59
N SER A 227 -6.87 -19.39 7.94
CA SER A 227 -7.40 -20.40 7.01
C SER A 227 -6.69 -20.47 5.65
N THR A 228 -5.73 -19.57 5.41
CA THR A 228 -4.83 -19.56 4.26
C THR A 228 -3.38 -19.46 4.73
N SER A 229 -3.06 -20.00 5.91
CA SER A 229 -1.72 -19.94 6.50
C SER A 229 -0.67 -20.40 5.50
N ASP A 230 0.43 -19.66 5.42
CA ASP A 230 1.56 -19.87 4.48
C ASP A 230 1.22 -19.90 2.97
N GLU A 231 -0.05 -19.75 2.57
CA GLU A 231 -0.43 -19.71 1.16
C GLU A 231 0.05 -18.42 0.48
N VAL A 232 0.71 -18.59 -0.66
CA VAL A 232 1.23 -17.54 -1.54
C VAL A 232 0.96 -17.87 -3.00
N LEU A 233 1.04 -16.86 -3.88
CA LEU A 233 0.94 -17.03 -5.32
C LEU A 233 2.32 -17.21 -5.94
N ARG A 234 2.43 -18.22 -6.80
CA ARG A 234 3.66 -18.55 -7.52
C ARG A 234 3.45 -18.56 -9.02
N TYR A 235 4.41 -17.98 -9.73
CA TYR A 235 4.61 -18.18 -11.16
C TYR A 235 5.88 -19.02 -11.31
N HIS A 236 5.74 -20.22 -11.90
CA HIS A 236 6.79 -21.24 -11.87
C HIS A 236 7.27 -21.52 -10.44
N LYS A 237 8.56 -21.37 -10.14
CA LYS A 237 9.13 -21.61 -8.81
C LYS A 237 9.17 -20.36 -7.92
N HIS A 238 8.82 -19.18 -8.45
CA HIS A 238 9.00 -17.90 -7.75
C HIS A 238 7.68 -17.37 -7.18
N VAL A 239 7.74 -16.80 -5.98
CA VAL A 239 6.62 -16.03 -5.42
C VAL A 239 6.45 -14.75 -6.23
N ILE A 240 5.23 -14.44 -6.63
CA ILE A 240 4.96 -13.28 -7.49
C ILE A 240 4.90 -11.98 -6.69
N THR A 241 5.16 -10.86 -7.36
CA THR A 241 4.68 -9.54 -6.91
C THR A 241 3.18 -9.41 -7.13
N ALA A 242 2.41 -9.65 -6.06
CA ALA A 242 0.96 -9.60 -6.08
C ALA A 242 0.44 -8.20 -5.75
N PHE A 243 0.53 -7.27 -6.72
CA PHE A 243 -0.07 -5.94 -6.55
C PHE A 243 -1.59 -6.03 -6.39
N PHE A 244 -2.18 -5.15 -5.58
CA PHE A 244 -3.62 -5.00 -5.44
C PHE A 244 -3.98 -3.53 -5.21
N PHE A 245 -5.23 -3.18 -5.48
CA PHE A 245 -5.72 -1.81 -5.43
C PHE A 245 -7.23 -1.77 -5.20
N SER A 246 -7.79 -0.59 -4.92
CA SER A 246 -9.19 -0.48 -4.49
C SER A 246 -10.19 -0.96 -5.55
N THR A 247 -10.28 -0.30 -6.70
CA THR A 247 -11.41 -0.47 -7.63
C THR A 247 -10.95 -0.40 -9.09
N SER A 248 -11.30 -1.37 -9.93
CA SER A 248 -10.83 -1.48 -11.32
C SER A 248 -11.50 -0.51 -12.30
N GLY A 249 -12.73 -0.08 -12.04
CA GLY A 249 -13.56 0.60 -13.03
C GLY A 249 -14.07 -0.33 -14.13
N GLY A 250 -14.09 -1.65 -13.92
CA GLY A 250 -14.53 -2.68 -14.85
C GLY A 250 -13.42 -3.49 -15.53
N GLN A 251 -12.15 -3.05 -15.41
CA GLN A 251 -11.01 -3.71 -16.05
C GLN A 251 -9.69 -3.34 -15.34
N THR A 252 -8.82 -4.31 -15.12
CA THR A 252 -7.45 -4.08 -14.62
C THR A 252 -6.52 -3.63 -15.77
N GLU A 253 -5.27 -3.30 -15.47
CA GLU A 253 -4.27 -2.85 -16.43
C GLU A 253 -3.02 -3.72 -16.36
N SER A 254 -2.38 -3.89 -17.51
CA SER A 254 -1.08 -4.54 -17.60
C SER A 254 0.02 -3.68 -16.98
N VAL A 255 0.93 -4.31 -16.24
CA VAL A 255 1.94 -3.60 -15.44
C VAL A 255 2.86 -2.67 -16.27
N GLN A 256 3.14 -3.01 -17.53
CA GLN A 256 3.97 -2.17 -18.40
C GLN A 256 3.32 -0.81 -18.70
N TYR A 257 1.99 -0.74 -18.76
CA TYR A 257 1.26 0.50 -19.05
C TYR A 257 1.03 1.34 -17.79
N ALA A 258 0.85 0.71 -16.64
CA ALA A 258 0.65 1.42 -15.38
C ALA A 258 1.96 1.98 -14.81
N PHE A 259 3.06 1.23 -14.89
CA PHE A 259 4.32 1.55 -14.22
C PHE A 259 5.51 1.79 -15.16
N GLY A 260 5.35 1.63 -16.48
CA GLY A 260 6.46 1.79 -17.43
C GLY A 260 7.53 0.71 -17.28
N SER A 261 7.17 -0.46 -16.74
CA SER A 261 8.05 -1.60 -16.54
C SER A 261 8.05 -2.54 -17.76
N SER A 262 8.91 -3.56 -17.73
CA SER A 262 8.81 -4.67 -18.70
C SER A 262 7.52 -5.47 -18.47
N PRO A 263 6.94 -6.09 -19.51
CA PRO A 263 5.76 -6.94 -19.35
C PRO A 263 5.99 -8.08 -18.35
N VAL A 264 4.98 -8.36 -17.53
CA VAL A 264 5.00 -9.46 -16.55
C VAL A 264 3.82 -10.40 -16.85
N PRO A 265 4.06 -11.70 -17.14
CA PRO A 265 3.03 -12.61 -17.65
C PRO A 265 1.78 -12.78 -16.77
N TYR A 266 1.93 -12.59 -15.46
CA TYR A 266 0.85 -12.73 -14.49
C TYR A 266 0.23 -11.40 -14.04
N LEU A 267 0.75 -10.24 -14.51
CA LEU A 267 0.20 -8.91 -14.24
C LEU A 267 -0.30 -8.27 -15.53
N VAL A 268 -1.29 -8.94 -16.12
CA VAL A 268 -1.93 -8.53 -17.37
C VAL A 268 -3.34 -7.97 -17.13
N SER A 269 -3.88 -7.23 -18.08
CA SER A 269 -5.26 -6.74 -18.00
C SER A 269 -6.26 -7.90 -18.03
N VAL A 270 -7.23 -7.85 -17.13
CA VAL A 270 -8.37 -8.75 -17.08
C VAL A 270 -9.66 -7.95 -16.86
N ARG A 271 -10.77 -8.47 -17.38
CA ARG A 271 -12.10 -7.91 -17.11
C ARG A 271 -12.46 -8.11 -15.64
N ASP A 272 -13.15 -7.15 -15.07
CA ASP A 272 -13.61 -7.20 -13.69
C ASP A 272 -15.06 -6.72 -13.61
N PRO A 273 -16.02 -7.61 -13.91
CA PRO A 273 -17.42 -7.23 -14.08
C PRO A 273 -18.15 -6.94 -12.76
N TYR A 274 -17.52 -7.18 -11.60
CA TYR A 274 -18.18 -7.15 -10.29
C TYR A 274 -17.63 -6.08 -9.34
N ASP A 275 -16.85 -5.11 -9.84
CA ASP A 275 -16.38 -3.98 -9.04
C ASP A 275 -17.37 -2.80 -9.00
N ASP A 276 -18.51 -2.94 -9.67
CA ASP A 276 -19.59 -1.95 -9.76
C ASP A 276 -20.25 -1.64 -8.41
N VAL A 277 -20.16 -2.56 -7.45
CA VAL A 277 -20.51 -2.34 -6.05
C VAL A 277 -19.65 -1.28 -5.35
N SER A 278 -18.51 -0.91 -5.93
CA SER A 278 -17.65 0.13 -5.38
C SER A 278 -18.26 1.52 -5.59
N PRO A 279 -18.30 2.40 -4.56
CA PRO A 279 -18.65 3.80 -4.75
C PRO A 279 -17.64 4.54 -5.66
N PHE A 280 -16.46 3.95 -5.89
CA PHE A 280 -15.42 4.51 -6.75
C PHE A 280 -15.41 3.89 -8.16
N HIS A 281 -16.38 3.02 -8.51
CA HIS A 281 -16.45 2.42 -9.83
C HIS A 281 -16.53 3.48 -10.92
N THR A 282 -17.32 4.52 -10.70
CA THR A 282 -17.33 5.75 -11.49
C THR A 282 -17.23 6.96 -10.58
N TRP A 283 -16.60 8.02 -11.04
CA TRP A 283 -16.48 9.27 -10.29
C TRP A 283 -16.47 10.48 -11.21
N LYS A 284 -16.76 11.64 -10.63
CA LYS A 284 -16.82 12.92 -11.33
C LYS A 284 -16.30 14.02 -10.43
N VAL A 285 -15.35 14.80 -10.93
CA VAL A 285 -14.84 15.99 -10.26
C VAL A 285 -15.01 17.21 -11.17
N ARG A 286 -15.12 18.38 -10.55
CA ARG A 286 -15.27 19.66 -11.24
C ARG A 286 -14.15 20.58 -10.78
N TYR A 287 -13.59 21.31 -11.73
CA TYR A 287 -12.61 22.35 -11.46
C TYR A 287 -12.98 23.62 -12.22
N SER A 288 -12.70 24.76 -11.61
CA SER A 288 -12.61 26.02 -12.32
C SER A 288 -11.45 26.00 -13.32
N GLN A 289 -11.51 26.90 -14.31
CA GLN A 289 -10.39 27.12 -15.23
C GLN A 289 -9.10 27.51 -14.47
N ARG A 290 -9.23 28.33 -13.40
CA ARG A 290 -8.10 28.81 -12.61
C ARG A 290 -7.41 27.67 -11.86
N GLU A 291 -8.16 26.78 -11.22
CA GLU A 291 -7.61 25.61 -10.52
C GLU A 291 -6.89 24.68 -11.48
N MET A 292 -7.48 24.37 -12.64
CA MET A 292 -6.82 23.53 -13.65
C MET A 292 -5.50 24.13 -14.13
N GLN A 293 -5.46 25.45 -14.35
CA GLN A 293 -4.24 26.14 -14.76
C GLN A 293 -3.17 26.11 -13.68
N SER A 294 -3.54 26.36 -12.42
CA SER A 294 -2.62 26.32 -11.29
C SER A 294 -2.02 24.92 -11.10
N ARG A 295 -2.87 23.88 -11.07
CA ARG A 295 -2.46 22.49 -10.85
C ARG A 295 -1.59 21.93 -11.99
N LEU A 296 -1.85 22.35 -13.23
CA LEU A 296 -1.13 21.90 -14.41
C LEU A 296 -0.04 22.88 -14.87
N HIS A 297 0.33 23.88 -14.05
CA HIS A 297 1.36 24.84 -14.40
C HIS A 297 2.66 24.15 -14.85
N GLY A 298 3.34 24.70 -15.85
CA GLY A 298 4.54 24.09 -16.44
C GLY A 298 4.27 22.93 -17.41
N LEU A 299 3.03 22.45 -17.54
CA LEU A 299 2.66 21.47 -18.58
C LEU A 299 2.06 22.11 -19.84
N PHE A 300 1.94 23.44 -19.87
CA PHE A 300 1.43 24.20 -21.01
C PHE A 300 1.90 25.66 -20.94
N SER A 301 1.79 26.39 -22.05
CA SER A 301 2.10 27.83 -22.13
C SER A 301 0.86 28.65 -22.52
N GLY A 302 0.68 29.82 -21.89
CA GLY A 302 -0.51 30.67 -22.11
C GLY A 302 -1.73 30.18 -21.32
N ARG A 303 -2.93 30.23 -21.92
CA ARG A 303 -4.18 29.79 -21.29
C ARG A 303 -4.43 28.31 -21.53
N LEU A 304 -4.78 27.52 -20.51
CA LEU A 304 -5.08 26.09 -20.69
C LEU A 304 -6.29 25.94 -21.63
N LYS A 305 -6.14 25.17 -22.72
CA LYS A 305 -7.19 24.97 -23.72
C LYS A 305 -7.76 23.56 -23.70
N LYS A 306 -6.90 22.54 -23.69
CA LYS A 306 -7.29 21.13 -23.89
C LYS A 306 -6.31 20.19 -23.18
N ILE A 307 -6.82 19.08 -22.68
CA ILE A 307 -6.00 17.90 -22.33
C ILE A 307 -6.38 16.83 -23.35
N ARG A 308 -5.42 16.40 -24.16
CA ARG A 308 -5.62 15.36 -25.18
C ARG A 308 -4.93 14.09 -24.71
N VAL A 309 -5.69 13.04 -24.43
CA VAL A 309 -5.13 11.70 -24.23
C VAL A 309 -4.55 11.23 -25.55
N THR A 310 -3.29 10.79 -25.54
CA THR A 310 -2.56 10.37 -26.75
C THR A 310 -2.24 8.88 -26.76
N LYS A 311 -2.25 8.23 -25.59
CA LYS A 311 -2.05 6.78 -25.46
C LYS A 311 -2.75 6.25 -24.22
N THR A 312 -3.48 5.15 -24.35
CA THR A 312 -4.00 4.34 -23.25
C THR A 312 -3.29 3.00 -23.18
N GLY A 313 -3.49 2.25 -22.09
CA GLY A 313 -3.06 0.86 -21.97
C GLY A 313 -4.08 -0.10 -22.58
N GLU A 314 -4.15 -1.32 -22.05
CA GLU A 314 -5.19 -2.30 -22.39
C GLU A 314 -6.53 -1.94 -21.75
N SER A 315 -6.49 -1.19 -20.65
CA SER A 315 -7.64 -0.46 -20.13
C SER A 315 -7.62 0.99 -20.62
N PRO A 316 -8.73 1.73 -20.57
CA PRO A 316 -8.75 3.14 -20.93
C PRO A 316 -8.00 4.08 -19.95
N ARG A 317 -7.15 3.53 -19.08
CA ARG A 317 -6.19 4.29 -18.28
C ARG A 317 -5.19 5.01 -19.16
N ILE A 318 -4.94 6.27 -18.84
CA ILE A 318 -4.05 7.15 -19.59
C ILE A 318 -2.60 6.73 -19.33
N VAL A 319 -1.90 6.36 -20.39
CA VAL A 319 -0.45 6.16 -20.37
C VAL A 319 0.24 7.48 -20.70
N GLN A 320 -0.19 8.15 -21.77
CA GLN A 320 0.32 9.46 -22.18
C GLN A 320 -0.80 10.42 -22.58
N ALA A 321 -0.57 11.69 -22.28
CA ALA A 321 -1.42 12.80 -22.71
C ALA A 321 -0.57 14.01 -23.12
N LYS A 322 -1.19 14.94 -23.83
CA LYS A 322 -0.66 16.28 -24.13
C LYS A 322 -1.53 17.31 -23.42
N VAL A 323 -0.93 18.17 -22.61
CA VAL A 323 -1.60 19.33 -22.02
C VAL A 323 -1.33 20.52 -22.94
N ILE A 324 -2.40 21.14 -23.43
CA ILE A 324 -2.36 22.11 -24.54
C ILE A 324 -2.82 23.47 -24.03
N GLY A 325 -1.92 24.44 -24.07
CA GLY A 325 -2.18 25.84 -23.82
C GLY A 325 -2.26 26.65 -25.12
N SER A 326 -2.64 27.93 -25.01
CA SER A 326 -2.78 28.81 -26.18
C SER A 326 -1.47 29.19 -26.86
N ARG A 327 -0.32 29.01 -26.19
CA ARG A 327 1.01 29.38 -26.72
C ARG A 327 1.99 28.21 -26.73
N GLY A 328 1.57 27.01 -26.33
CA GLY A 328 2.48 25.88 -26.20
C GLY A 328 1.83 24.68 -25.53
N SER A 329 2.46 23.51 -25.68
CA SER A 329 1.92 22.25 -25.17
C SER A 329 3.03 21.29 -24.79
N SER A 330 2.85 20.55 -23.71
CA SER A 330 3.82 19.57 -23.22
C SER A 330 3.20 18.18 -23.12
N ARG A 331 4.02 17.14 -23.32
CA ARG A 331 3.62 15.76 -23.04
C ARG A 331 3.68 15.50 -21.53
N THR A 332 2.81 14.62 -21.06
CA THR A 332 2.78 14.19 -19.66
C THR A 332 2.23 12.76 -19.55
N SER A 333 2.41 12.13 -18.39
CA SER A 333 1.87 10.81 -18.08
C SER A 333 0.50 10.90 -17.41
N GLY A 334 -0.27 9.80 -17.47
CA GLY A 334 -1.50 9.68 -16.67
C GLY A 334 -1.22 9.82 -15.16
N SER A 335 -0.13 9.23 -14.66
CA SER A 335 0.27 9.33 -13.25
C SER A 335 0.58 10.78 -12.81
N THR A 336 1.14 11.60 -13.70
CA THR A 336 1.39 13.02 -13.43
C THR A 336 0.08 13.79 -13.38
N LEU A 337 -0.86 13.51 -14.29
CA LEU A 337 -2.20 14.12 -14.26
C LEU A 337 -2.96 13.71 -13.00
N GLN A 338 -2.93 12.42 -12.65
CA GLN A 338 -3.59 11.89 -11.46
C GLN A 338 -3.11 12.61 -10.21
N ARG A 339 -1.78 12.72 -10.01
CA ARG A 339 -1.20 13.39 -8.84
C ARG A 339 -1.50 14.89 -8.81
N ARG A 340 -1.39 15.60 -9.93
CA ARG A 340 -1.59 17.06 -9.95
C ARG A 340 -3.06 17.47 -9.79
N LEU A 341 -3.97 16.61 -10.24
CA LEU A 341 -5.41 16.85 -10.22
C LEU A 341 -6.12 16.02 -9.14
N ASP A 342 -5.40 15.40 -8.21
CA ASP A 342 -5.96 14.55 -7.14
C ASP A 342 -7.01 13.54 -7.65
N LEU A 343 -6.76 12.94 -8.82
CA LEU A 343 -7.70 11.98 -9.41
C LEU A 343 -7.59 10.62 -8.72
N MET A 344 -8.72 9.92 -8.61
CA MET A 344 -8.76 8.57 -8.05
C MET A 344 -7.99 7.55 -8.91
N SER A 345 -7.94 7.73 -10.23
CA SER A 345 -7.21 6.85 -11.13
C SER A 345 -6.73 7.59 -12.38
N THR A 346 -5.93 6.91 -13.20
CA THR A 346 -5.55 7.38 -14.54
C THR A 346 -6.61 7.10 -15.60
N TRP A 347 -7.75 6.47 -15.26
CA TRP A 347 -8.88 6.29 -16.18
C TRP A 347 -9.77 7.53 -16.09
N ALA A 348 -9.44 8.55 -16.89
CA ALA A 348 -10.10 9.85 -16.84
C ALA A 348 -10.40 10.40 -18.25
N ARG A 349 -11.52 11.13 -18.35
CA ARG A 349 -11.92 11.90 -19.52
C ARG A 349 -12.16 13.35 -19.12
N PHE A 350 -11.55 14.27 -19.87
CA PHE A 350 -11.58 15.70 -19.58
C PHE A 350 -12.52 16.42 -20.54
N ARG A 351 -13.47 17.17 -20.01
CA ARG A 351 -14.36 18.04 -20.80
C ARG A 351 -14.29 19.46 -20.28
N ARG A 352 -13.95 20.41 -21.16
CA ARG A 352 -14.09 21.84 -20.86
C ARG A 352 -15.55 22.24 -21.07
N ARG A 353 -16.09 23.06 -20.17
CA ARG A 353 -17.41 23.67 -20.30
C ARG A 353 -17.32 24.98 -21.08
#